data_AF-V9W5K6-F1
#
_entry.id   AF-V9W5K6-F1
#
_cell.length_a   1.000
_cell.length_b   1.000
_cell.length_c   1.000
_cell.angle_alpha   90.00
_cell.angle_beta   90.00
_cell.angle_gamma   90.00
#
_symmetry.space_group_name_H-M   'P 1'
#
loop_
_entity.id
_entity.type
_entity.pdbx_description
1 polymer ?
#
loop_
_entity_poly.entity_id
_entity_poly.type
_entity_poly.pdbx_seq_one_letter_code
_entity_poly.pdbx_strand_id
1 'polypeptide(L)'
;MAERMTEKKKQIILAAMKLFSLNGFNNTSMQEIAETCEMSKGSLYTYFKSKEELLLSMMQFFSQQIWDRIMLIQHEPKLTEKEKFSKQIEVHMQHFVEFREINMKQIFNSVGRSNENIANYIRNMNYEMLHWLEKSMIDMYGKELEPYKADCAMFFGGLFSTYFTLILMENIKIPVKKIISSFLRLLDYMVGGILATKPDPLLTPETWPNYAGGLCGNNYEKDHPLVLIKQMQHQLEKSGIDSPDGLASESLKWLEEEFRQMEPRQVIIKGMIANLREFRELEPKLRRLCDLVKEMPTS
;
A
#
# COMPACT_ATOMS: atom_id res chain seq x y z
N MET A 1 8.52 14.71 -5.64
CA MET A 1 8.10 15.49 -4.45
C MET A 1 6.65 15.13 -4.19
N ALA A 2 6.36 14.43 -3.09
CA ALA A 2 4.98 14.18 -2.69
C ALA A 2 4.39 15.53 -2.23
N GLU A 3 3.31 15.97 -2.86
CA GLU A 3 2.65 17.21 -2.48
C GLU A 3 1.90 16.99 -1.15
N ARG A 4 2.10 17.89 -0.18
CA ARG A 4 1.52 17.80 1.15
C ARG A 4 -0.01 17.67 1.07
N MET A 5 -0.56 16.57 1.59
CA MET A 5 -2.01 16.36 1.68
C MET A 5 -2.60 17.30 2.74
N THR A 6 -3.26 18.37 2.30
CA THR A 6 -3.96 19.29 3.22
C THR A 6 -5.33 18.74 3.56
N GLU A 7 -5.88 19.16 4.71
CA GLU A 7 -7.27 18.79 5.07
C GLU A 7 -8.27 19.23 3.99
N LYS A 8 -7.99 20.34 3.30
CA LYS A 8 -8.82 20.80 2.17
C LYS A 8 -8.72 19.88 0.95
N LYS A 9 -7.52 19.43 0.56
CA LYS A 9 -7.37 18.43 -0.53
C LYS A 9 -8.10 17.14 -0.18
N LYS A 10 -8.00 16.67 1.08
CA LYS A 10 -8.71 15.49 1.57
C LYS A 10 -10.23 15.65 1.48
N GLN A 11 -10.78 16.78 1.94
CA GLN A 11 -12.22 17.07 1.81
C GLN A 11 -12.70 17.02 0.35
N ILE A 12 -11.93 17.62 -0.56
CA ILE A 12 -12.24 17.60 -2.00
C ILE A 12 -12.22 16.16 -2.55
N ILE A 13 -11.21 15.37 -2.18
CA ILE A 13 -11.09 13.96 -2.59
C ILE A 13 -12.31 13.16 -2.12
N LEU A 14 -12.73 13.31 -0.86
CA LEU A 14 -13.88 12.60 -0.31
C LEU A 14 -15.21 13.02 -0.97
N ALA A 15 -15.38 14.31 -1.27
CA ALA A 15 -16.55 14.80 -2.01
C ALA A 15 -16.60 14.25 -3.44
N ALA A 16 -15.47 14.30 -4.15
CA ALA A 16 -15.35 13.78 -5.50
C ALA A 16 -15.60 12.26 -5.55
N MET A 17 -15.10 11.52 -4.55
CA MET A 17 -15.35 10.10 -4.38
C MET A 17 -16.85 9.78 -4.35
N LYS A 18 -17.61 10.50 -3.53
CA LYS A 18 -19.06 10.33 -3.40
C LYS A 18 -19.80 10.66 -4.70
N LEU A 19 -19.39 11.72 -5.41
CA LEU A 19 -20.01 12.05 -6.69
C LEU A 19 -19.68 11.01 -7.77
N PHE A 20 -18.44 10.52 -7.81
CA PHE A 20 -18.03 9.48 -8.75
C PHE A 20 -18.72 8.15 -8.47
N SER A 21 -19.05 7.81 -7.23
CA SER A 21 -19.84 6.62 -6.92
C SER A 21 -21.29 6.74 -7.37
N LEU A 22 -21.92 7.89 -7.14
CA LEU A 22 -23.32 8.11 -7.48
C LEU A 22 -23.55 8.28 -8.99
N ASN A 23 -22.73 9.11 -9.63
CA ASN A 23 -22.98 9.57 -11.00
C ASN A 23 -22.02 8.92 -12.02
N GLY A 24 -20.94 8.29 -11.56
CA GLY A 24 -19.83 7.84 -12.40
C GLY A 24 -18.83 8.97 -12.69
N PHE A 25 -17.59 8.59 -12.99
CA PHE A 25 -16.51 9.54 -13.26
C PHE A 25 -16.82 10.46 -14.45
N ASN A 26 -17.31 9.91 -15.56
CA ASN A 26 -17.54 10.67 -16.79
C ASN A 26 -18.64 11.73 -16.62
N ASN A 27 -19.71 11.42 -15.89
CA ASN A 27 -20.87 12.30 -15.71
C ASN A 27 -20.68 13.33 -14.59
N THR A 28 -19.62 13.21 -13.80
CA THR A 28 -19.32 14.20 -12.75
C THR A 28 -18.41 15.30 -13.31
N SER A 29 -18.77 16.56 -13.06
CA SER A 29 -18.02 17.74 -13.46
C SER A 29 -17.22 18.36 -12.31
N MET A 30 -16.17 19.10 -12.64
CA MET A 30 -15.44 19.91 -11.65
C MET A 30 -16.33 20.99 -11.00
N GLN A 31 -17.39 21.42 -11.68
CA GLN A 31 -18.32 22.40 -11.12
C GLN A 31 -19.14 21.79 -9.98
N GLU A 32 -19.73 20.62 -10.18
CA GLU A 32 -20.51 19.90 -9.16
C GLU A 32 -19.66 19.54 -7.93
N ILE A 33 -18.40 19.17 -8.14
CA ILE A 33 -17.45 18.92 -7.04
C ILE A 33 -17.19 20.20 -6.25
N ALA A 34 -16.99 21.33 -6.93
CA ALA A 34 -16.76 22.62 -6.27
C ALA A 34 -17.99 23.06 -5.44
N GLU A 35 -19.20 22.91 -6.00
CA GLU A 35 -20.46 23.20 -5.32
C GLU A 35 -20.65 22.32 -4.08
N THR A 36 -20.36 21.01 -4.20
CA THR A 36 -20.42 20.06 -3.07
C THR A 36 -19.43 20.40 -1.96
N CYS A 37 -18.29 21.02 -2.31
CA CYS A 37 -17.27 21.45 -1.34
C CYS A 37 -17.47 22.91 -0.88
N GLU A 38 -18.59 23.54 -1.21
CA GLU A 38 -18.93 24.94 -0.93
C GLU A 38 -17.81 25.92 -1.35
N MET A 39 -17.26 25.71 -2.55
CA MET A 39 -16.19 26.54 -3.11
C MET A 39 -16.48 26.97 -4.54
N SER A 40 -15.78 28.02 -5.00
CA SER A 40 -15.82 28.40 -6.40
C SER A 40 -15.04 27.40 -7.26
N LYS A 41 -15.46 27.23 -8.52
CA LYS A 41 -14.73 26.43 -9.50
C LYS A 41 -13.27 26.84 -9.62
N GLY A 42 -13.01 28.16 -9.62
CA GLY A 42 -11.66 28.71 -9.65
C GLY A 42 -10.82 28.29 -8.44
N SER A 43 -11.43 28.27 -7.24
CA SER A 43 -10.77 27.78 -6.03
C SER A 43 -10.44 26.29 -6.14
N LEU A 44 -11.33 25.45 -6.66
CA LEU A 44 -11.05 24.04 -6.89
C LEU A 44 -9.84 23.82 -7.82
N TYR A 45 -9.74 24.60 -8.90
CA TYR A 45 -8.58 24.55 -9.83
C TYR A 45 -7.25 25.01 -9.22
N THR A 46 -7.27 25.65 -8.04
CA THR A 46 -6.03 25.90 -7.28
C THR A 46 -5.48 24.61 -6.66
N TYR A 47 -6.35 23.63 -6.35
CA TYR A 47 -5.96 22.35 -5.75
C TYR A 47 -5.73 21.24 -6.77
N PHE A 48 -6.55 21.18 -7.82
CA PHE A 48 -6.48 20.14 -8.86
C PHE A 48 -6.76 20.75 -10.24
N LYS A 49 -5.81 20.65 -11.16
CA LYS A 49 -5.90 21.25 -12.50
C LYS A 49 -6.89 20.54 -13.41
N SER A 50 -7.17 19.26 -13.15
CA SER A 50 -8.17 18.51 -13.89
C SER A 50 -8.88 17.45 -13.03
N LYS A 51 -9.94 16.87 -13.60
CA LYS A 51 -10.68 15.76 -12.99
C LYS A 51 -9.81 14.49 -12.90
N GLU A 52 -8.91 14.29 -13.87
CA GLU A 52 -7.94 13.20 -13.91
C GLU A 52 -6.86 13.37 -12.83
N GLU A 53 -6.36 14.60 -12.60
CA GLU A 53 -5.41 14.86 -11.50
C GLU A 53 -6.04 14.62 -10.13
N LEU A 54 -7.29 15.04 -9.95
CA LEU A 54 -8.07 14.75 -8.76
C LEU A 54 -8.27 13.24 -8.57
N LEU A 55 -8.58 12.51 -9.64
CA LEU A 55 -8.69 11.05 -9.61
C LEU A 55 -7.36 10.39 -9.24
N LEU A 56 -6.25 10.81 -9.86
CA LEU A 56 -4.93 10.27 -9.54
C LEU A 56 -4.57 10.51 -8.06
N SER A 57 -4.82 11.73 -7.56
CA SER A 57 -4.59 12.09 -6.15
C SER A 57 -5.45 11.26 -5.20
N MET A 58 -6.69 10.99 -5.60
CA MET A 58 -7.60 10.11 -4.86
C MET A 58 -7.10 8.66 -4.84
N MET A 59 -6.66 8.11 -5.97
CA MET A 59 -6.07 6.77 -6.03
C MET A 59 -4.83 6.67 -5.12
N GLN A 60 -3.96 7.68 -5.16
CA GLN A 60 -2.79 7.76 -4.29
C GLN A 60 -3.15 7.80 -2.81
N PHE A 61 -4.13 8.63 -2.44
CA PHE A 61 -4.61 8.73 -1.07
C PHE A 61 -5.12 7.39 -0.53
N PHE A 62 -5.90 6.66 -1.32
CA PHE A 62 -6.43 5.36 -0.89
C PHE A 62 -5.38 4.26 -0.87
N SER A 63 -4.53 4.18 -1.89
CA SER A 63 -3.39 3.25 -1.87
C SER A 63 -2.47 3.49 -0.68
N GLN A 64 -2.33 4.73 -0.22
CA GLN A 64 -1.56 5.02 1.00
C GLN A 64 -2.25 4.49 2.26
N GLN A 65 -3.56 4.69 2.42
CA GLN A 65 -4.29 4.14 3.57
C GLN A 65 -4.23 2.61 3.63
N ILE A 66 -4.33 1.94 2.48
CA ILE A 66 -4.18 0.49 2.40
C ILE A 66 -2.75 0.09 2.82
N TRP A 67 -1.75 0.77 2.25
CA TRP A 67 -0.35 0.53 2.56
C TRP A 67 -0.07 0.65 4.07
N ASP A 68 -0.53 1.72 4.71
CA ASP A 68 -0.33 1.94 6.14
C ASP A 68 -0.92 0.77 6.96
N ARG A 69 -2.14 0.33 6.64
CA ARG A 69 -2.77 -0.84 7.29
C ARG A 69 -2.01 -2.14 7.07
N ILE A 70 -1.50 -2.38 5.87
CA ILE A 70 -0.67 -3.55 5.55
C ILE A 70 0.62 -3.53 6.34
N MET A 71 1.24 -2.36 6.49
CA MET A 71 2.49 -2.19 7.21
C MET A 71 2.32 -2.40 8.72
N LEU A 72 1.17 -2.01 9.28
CA LEU A 72 0.80 -2.37 10.65
C LEU A 72 0.74 -3.89 10.84
N ILE A 73 0.09 -4.60 9.91
CA ILE A 73 -0.03 -6.06 9.97
C ILE A 73 1.33 -6.74 9.77
N GLN A 74 2.15 -6.27 8.83
CA GLN A 74 3.47 -6.84 8.52
C GLN A 74 4.36 -6.92 9.77
N HIS A 75 4.25 -5.90 10.62
CA HIS A 75 5.07 -5.77 11.81
C HIS A 75 4.39 -6.30 13.07
N GLU A 76 3.24 -6.99 12.98
CA GLU A 76 2.57 -7.58 14.13
C GLU A 76 3.33 -8.82 14.62
N PRO A 77 3.96 -8.78 15.82
CA PRO A 77 4.91 -9.80 16.24
C PRO A 77 4.27 -11.14 16.60
N LYS A 78 2.96 -11.15 16.89
CA LYS A 78 2.22 -12.35 17.33
C LYS A 78 1.69 -13.19 16.19
N LEU A 79 1.78 -12.71 14.95
CA LEU A 79 1.23 -13.38 13.78
C LEU A 79 2.32 -14.14 13.03
N THR A 80 1.97 -15.35 12.59
CA THR A 80 2.74 -16.08 11.58
C THR A 80 2.68 -15.37 10.24
N GLU A 81 3.63 -15.64 9.34
CA GLU A 81 3.65 -15.04 7.99
C GLU A 81 2.36 -15.36 7.20
N LYS A 82 1.81 -16.57 7.37
CA LYS A 82 0.50 -16.94 6.79
C LYS A 82 -0.66 -16.13 7.34
N GLU A 83 -0.68 -15.84 8.65
CA GLU A 83 -1.72 -15.01 9.26
C GLU A 83 -1.60 -13.53 8.89
N LYS A 84 -0.36 -13.04 8.71
CA LYS A 84 -0.11 -11.69 8.18
C LYS A 84 -0.65 -11.56 6.77
N PHE A 85 -0.25 -12.47 5.87
CA PHE A 85 -0.75 -12.54 4.50
C PHE A 85 -2.28 -12.66 4.47
N SER A 86 -2.81 -13.57 5.29
CA SER A 86 -4.15 -13.59 5.90
C SER A 86 -4.90 -12.27 5.86
N LYS A 87 -4.49 -11.43 6.80
CA LYS A 87 -5.11 -10.16 7.12
C LYS A 87 -4.80 -9.10 6.07
N GLN A 88 -3.63 -9.13 5.43
CA GLN A 88 -3.24 -8.18 4.39
C GLN A 88 -4.15 -8.32 3.16
N ILE A 89 -4.42 -9.55 2.70
CA ILE A 89 -5.38 -9.81 1.63
C ILE A 89 -6.80 -9.40 2.05
N GLU A 90 -7.18 -9.63 3.32
CA GLU A 90 -8.49 -9.21 3.84
C GLU A 90 -8.65 -7.68 3.79
N VAL A 91 -7.63 -6.92 4.23
CA VAL A 91 -7.63 -5.45 4.16
C VAL A 91 -7.75 -4.97 2.72
N HIS A 92 -6.99 -5.55 1.80
CA HIS A 92 -7.11 -5.24 0.37
C HIS A 92 -8.54 -5.48 -0.13
N MET A 93 -9.12 -6.66 0.13
CA MET A 93 -10.46 -7.01 -0.35
C MET A 93 -11.56 -6.16 0.26
N GLN A 94 -11.53 -5.92 1.58
CA GLN A 94 -12.54 -5.11 2.27
C GLN A 94 -12.58 -3.69 1.74
N HIS A 95 -11.42 -3.07 1.54
CA HIS A 95 -11.33 -1.75 0.94
C HIS A 95 -12.02 -1.75 -0.42
N PHE A 96 -11.64 -2.63 -1.33
CA PHE A 96 -12.30 -2.68 -2.63
C PHE A 96 -13.82 -2.93 -2.60
N VAL A 97 -14.34 -3.65 -1.59
CA VAL A 97 -15.79 -3.84 -1.41
C VAL A 97 -16.47 -2.57 -0.90
N GLU A 98 -15.86 -1.84 0.04
CA GLU A 98 -16.32 -0.50 0.48
C GLU A 98 -16.31 0.50 -0.69
N PHE A 99 -15.35 0.35 -1.60
CA PHE A 99 -15.19 1.16 -2.80
C PHE A 99 -16.02 0.67 -4.00
N ARG A 100 -16.80 -0.41 -3.85
CA ARG A 100 -17.60 -1.00 -4.93
C ARG A 100 -18.62 -0.04 -5.53
N GLU A 101 -19.05 0.96 -4.76
CA GLU A 101 -19.95 2.01 -5.24
C GLU A 101 -19.27 2.94 -6.24
N ILE A 102 -17.94 3.12 -6.16
CA ILE A 102 -17.18 3.74 -7.23
C ILE A 102 -17.13 2.73 -8.36
N ASN A 103 -17.63 3.10 -9.53
CA ASN A 103 -17.51 2.30 -10.75
C ASN A 103 -16.02 2.23 -11.19
N MET A 104 -15.14 1.67 -10.36
CA MET A 104 -13.71 1.55 -10.57
C MET A 104 -13.45 0.84 -11.90
N LYS A 105 -14.24 -0.16 -12.26
CA LYS A 105 -14.11 -0.82 -13.56
C LYS A 105 -14.31 0.14 -14.74
N GLN A 106 -15.19 1.14 -14.64
CA GLN A 106 -15.32 2.19 -15.64
C GLN A 106 -14.07 3.08 -15.64
N ILE A 107 -13.61 3.52 -14.47
CA ILE A 107 -12.40 4.34 -14.33
C ILE A 107 -11.16 3.64 -14.92
N PHE A 108 -10.94 2.37 -14.57
CA PHE A 108 -9.85 1.55 -15.07
C PHE A 108 -9.97 1.29 -16.59
N ASN A 109 -11.17 1.01 -17.10
CA ASN A 109 -11.36 0.69 -18.52
C ASN A 109 -11.38 1.92 -19.44
N SER A 110 -11.85 3.08 -18.97
CA SER A 110 -11.96 4.29 -19.80
C SER A 110 -10.84 5.29 -19.56
N VAL A 111 -10.53 5.61 -18.30
CA VAL A 111 -9.56 6.68 -17.95
C VAL A 111 -8.14 6.14 -17.92
N GLY A 112 -7.93 4.95 -17.38
CA GLY A 112 -6.62 4.30 -17.37
C GLY A 112 -6.05 4.00 -18.76
N ARG A 113 -6.89 4.01 -19.81
CA ARG A 113 -6.46 3.86 -21.22
C ARG A 113 -6.20 5.19 -21.91
N SER A 114 -6.80 6.29 -21.44
CA SER A 114 -6.76 7.60 -22.11
C SER A 114 -5.84 8.61 -21.42
N ASN A 115 -5.43 8.36 -20.17
CA ASN A 115 -4.51 9.21 -19.42
C ASN A 115 -3.25 8.44 -19.01
N GLU A 116 -2.09 8.84 -19.55
CA GLU A 116 -0.82 8.16 -19.36
C GLU A 116 -0.34 8.17 -17.89
N ASN A 117 -0.58 9.26 -17.15
CA ASN A 117 -0.18 9.34 -15.74
C ASN A 117 -0.94 8.33 -14.89
N ILE A 118 -2.25 8.20 -15.12
CA ILE A 118 -3.10 7.21 -14.45
C ILE A 118 -2.70 5.79 -14.90
N ALA A 119 -2.46 5.58 -16.19
CA ALA A 119 -2.02 4.30 -16.72
C ALA A 119 -0.70 3.83 -16.07
N ASN A 120 0.28 4.74 -15.97
CA ASN A 120 1.57 4.48 -15.36
C ASN A 120 1.42 4.22 -13.86
N TYR A 121 0.58 4.99 -13.16
CA TYR A 121 0.31 4.75 -11.74
C TYR A 121 -0.29 3.36 -11.49
N ILE A 122 -1.29 2.96 -12.28
CA ILE A 122 -1.90 1.61 -12.19
C ILE A 122 -0.86 0.53 -12.47
N ARG A 123 -0.02 0.74 -13.50
CA ARG A 123 1.02 -0.22 -13.86
C ARG A 123 2.01 -0.41 -12.71
N ASN A 124 2.47 0.69 -12.10
CA ASN A 124 3.37 0.65 -10.93
C ASN A 124 2.72 -0.05 -9.74
N MET A 125 1.45 0.25 -9.44
CA MET A 125 0.70 -0.41 -8.38
C MET A 125 0.61 -1.93 -8.60
N ASN A 126 0.38 -2.38 -9.84
CA ASN A 126 0.36 -3.80 -10.16
C ASN A 126 1.74 -4.47 -9.97
N TYR A 127 2.83 -3.78 -10.28
CA TYR A 127 4.18 -4.28 -10.03
C TYR A 127 4.51 -4.38 -8.54
N GLU A 128 4.21 -3.34 -7.77
CA GLU A 128 4.38 -3.34 -6.31
C GLU A 128 3.63 -4.51 -5.67
N MET A 129 2.39 -4.75 -6.12
CA MET A 129 1.59 -5.88 -5.65
C MET A 129 2.21 -7.24 -6.03
N LEU A 130 2.73 -7.39 -7.25
CA LEU A 130 3.37 -8.64 -7.68
C LEU A 130 4.63 -8.95 -6.87
N HIS A 131 5.50 -7.97 -6.68
CA HIS A 131 6.70 -8.14 -5.85
C HIS A 131 6.36 -8.40 -4.38
N TRP A 132 5.33 -7.73 -3.85
CA TRP A 132 4.84 -8.01 -2.51
C TRP A 132 4.30 -9.46 -2.38
N LEU A 133 3.59 -9.96 -3.40
CA LEU A 133 3.13 -11.36 -3.43
C LEU A 133 4.32 -12.33 -3.44
N GLU A 134 5.31 -12.14 -4.30
CA GLU A 134 6.51 -12.99 -4.35
C GLU A 134 7.21 -13.08 -3.00
N LYS A 135 7.46 -11.90 -2.39
CA LYS A 135 8.09 -11.83 -1.08
C LYS A 135 7.25 -12.57 -0.03
N SER A 136 5.94 -12.38 -0.05
CA SER A 136 5.03 -13.09 0.85
C SER A 136 5.07 -14.60 0.63
N MET A 137 5.20 -15.09 -0.61
CA MET A 137 5.36 -16.52 -0.88
C MET A 137 6.65 -17.06 -0.26
N ILE A 138 7.76 -16.35 -0.42
CA ILE A 138 9.05 -16.72 0.19
C ILE A 138 8.98 -16.68 1.72
N ASP A 139 8.36 -15.66 2.30
CA ASP A 139 8.20 -15.51 3.74
C ASP A 139 7.33 -16.65 4.33
N MET A 140 6.29 -17.09 3.60
CA MET A 140 5.39 -18.17 4.04
C MET A 140 5.94 -19.59 3.85
N TYR A 141 6.67 -19.84 2.76
CA TYR A 141 7.04 -21.20 2.32
C TYR A 141 8.55 -21.46 2.33
N GLY A 142 9.37 -20.42 2.52
CA GLY A 142 10.81 -20.51 2.61
C GLY A 142 11.54 -20.32 1.27
N LYS A 143 12.88 -20.22 1.38
CA LYS A 143 13.78 -19.89 0.26
C LYS A 143 13.85 -20.94 -0.84
N GLU A 144 13.40 -22.17 -0.61
CA GLU A 144 13.35 -23.20 -1.64
C GLU A 144 12.40 -22.85 -2.79
N LEU A 145 11.44 -21.95 -2.53
CA LEU A 145 10.51 -21.46 -3.54
C LEU A 145 11.09 -20.34 -4.42
N GLU A 146 12.31 -19.86 -4.17
CA GLU A 146 12.93 -18.75 -4.93
C GLU A 146 12.85 -18.90 -6.46
N PRO A 147 13.11 -20.09 -7.05
CA PRO A 147 12.98 -20.27 -8.51
C PRO A 147 11.54 -20.18 -9.03
N TYR A 148 10.55 -20.37 -8.15
CA TYR A 148 9.13 -20.55 -8.48
C TYR A 148 8.24 -19.40 -8.00
N LYS A 149 8.81 -18.42 -7.28
CA LYS A 149 8.05 -17.32 -6.65
C LYS A 149 7.21 -16.54 -7.66
N ALA A 150 7.74 -16.35 -8.86
CA ALA A 150 7.10 -15.67 -9.98
C ALA A 150 5.81 -16.38 -10.40
N ASP A 151 5.93 -17.68 -10.67
CA ASP A 151 4.81 -18.54 -11.08
C ASP A 151 3.75 -18.58 -9.99
N CYS A 152 4.15 -18.78 -8.74
CA CYS A 152 3.23 -18.83 -7.59
C CYS A 152 2.47 -17.50 -7.41
N ALA A 153 3.17 -16.37 -7.50
CA ALA A 153 2.58 -15.04 -7.40
C ALA A 153 1.60 -14.77 -8.56
N MET A 154 1.95 -15.19 -9.78
CA MET A 154 1.11 -15.04 -10.96
C MET A 154 -0.15 -15.91 -10.91
N PHE A 155 -0.03 -17.18 -10.53
CA PHE A 155 -1.18 -18.07 -10.38
C PHE A 155 -2.14 -17.57 -9.30
N PHE A 156 -1.59 -17.16 -8.15
CA PHE A 156 -2.39 -16.56 -7.09
C PHE A 156 -3.08 -15.28 -7.55
N GLY A 157 -2.35 -14.34 -8.16
CA GLY A 157 -2.87 -13.07 -8.64
C GLY A 157 -3.99 -13.25 -9.67
N GLY A 158 -3.83 -14.20 -10.60
CA GLY A 158 -4.86 -14.53 -11.60
C GLY A 158 -6.14 -15.12 -11.01
N LEU A 159 -6.01 -16.08 -10.08
CA LEU A 159 -7.14 -16.65 -9.36
C LEU A 159 -7.85 -15.60 -8.51
N PHE A 160 -7.09 -14.83 -7.73
CA PHE A 160 -7.59 -13.77 -6.88
C PHE A 160 -8.35 -12.72 -7.69
N SER A 161 -7.74 -12.19 -8.76
CA SER A 161 -8.34 -11.18 -9.65
C SER A 161 -9.65 -11.66 -10.28
N THR A 162 -9.74 -12.94 -10.63
CA THR A 162 -10.95 -13.54 -11.20
C THR A 162 -12.11 -13.56 -10.20
N TYR A 163 -11.89 -14.10 -8.99
CA TYR A 163 -12.92 -14.10 -7.93
C TYR A 163 -13.29 -12.69 -7.51
N PHE A 164 -12.30 -11.82 -7.40
CA PHE A 164 -12.48 -10.43 -7.07
C PHE A 164 -13.37 -9.71 -8.09
N THR A 165 -13.13 -9.94 -9.39
CA THR A 165 -13.99 -9.42 -10.47
C THR A 165 -15.43 -9.94 -10.35
N LEU A 166 -15.62 -11.23 -10.07
CA LEU A 166 -16.95 -11.82 -9.90
C LEU A 166 -17.71 -11.22 -8.72
N ILE A 167 -17.05 -11.03 -7.56
CA ILE A 167 -17.67 -10.41 -6.38
C ILE A 167 -18.15 -8.99 -6.68
N LEU A 168 -17.31 -8.20 -7.37
CA LEU A 168 -17.65 -6.82 -7.72
C LEU A 168 -18.80 -6.75 -8.72
N MET A 169 -18.74 -7.55 -9.80
CA MET A 169 -19.71 -7.48 -10.90
C MET A 169 -21.04 -8.16 -10.61
N GLU A 170 -20.99 -9.39 -10.10
CA GLU A 170 -22.16 -10.26 -10.01
C GLU A 170 -22.85 -10.16 -8.64
N ASN A 171 -22.41 -9.22 -7.77
CA ASN A 171 -22.97 -9.03 -6.43
C ASN A 171 -23.00 -10.30 -5.58
N ILE A 172 -22.01 -11.17 -5.78
CA ILE A 172 -21.97 -12.47 -5.10
C ILE A 172 -21.63 -12.25 -3.63
N LYS A 173 -22.52 -12.68 -2.74
CA LYS A 173 -22.37 -12.54 -1.29
C LYS A 173 -21.56 -13.70 -0.70
N ILE A 174 -20.29 -13.82 -1.08
CA ILE A 174 -19.37 -14.78 -0.46
C ILE A 174 -18.59 -14.05 0.65
N PRO A 175 -18.55 -14.59 1.89
CA PRO A 175 -17.71 -14.00 2.93
C PRO A 175 -16.24 -13.95 2.52
N VAL A 176 -15.63 -12.76 2.61
CA VAL A 176 -14.22 -12.52 2.24
C VAL A 176 -13.28 -13.53 2.91
N LYS A 177 -13.46 -13.78 4.21
CA LYS A 177 -12.68 -14.77 4.97
C LYS A 177 -12.73 -16.18 4.37
N LYS A 178 -13.89 -16.60 3.83
CA LYS A 178 -14.04 -17.92 3.20
C LYS A 178 -13.21 -18.01 1.92
N ILE A 179 -13.22 -16.96 1.10
CA ILE A 179 -12.42 -16.88 -0.13
C ILE A 179 -10.93 -16.98 0.20
N ILE A 180 -10.46 -16.19 1.14
CA ILE A 180 -9.05 -16.16 1.55
C ILE A 180 -8.60 -17.52 2.09
N SER A 181 -9.41 -18.14 2.96
CA SER A 181 -9.09 -19.47 3.49
C SER A 181 -9.01 -20.56 2.41
N SER A 182 -9.83 -20.46 1.36
CA SER A 182 -9.77 -21.37 0.22
C SER A 182 -8.53 -21.13 -0.64
N PHE A 183 -8.16 -19.87 -0.88
CA PHE A 183 -6.96 -19.54 -1.64
C PHE A 183 -5.67 -19.97 -0.93
N LEU A 184 -5.57 -19.77 0.38
CA LEU A 184 -4.44 -20.25 1.16
C LEU A 184 -4.27 -21.77 1.07
N ARG A 185 -5.39 -22.51 1.12
CA ARG A 185 -5.36 -23.97 0.98
C ARG A 185 -4.90 -24.40 -0.43
N LEU A 186 -5.35 -23.68 -1.47
CA LEU A 186 -4.90 -23.94 -2.84
C LEU A 186 -3.41 -23.64 -3.02
N LEU A 187 -2.91 -22.57 -2.41
CA LEU A 187 -1.48 -22.28 -2.37
C LEU A 187 -0.69 -23.40 -1.69
N ASP A 188 -1.17 -23.93 -0.56
CA ASP A 188 -0.51 -25.04 0.13
C ASP A 188 -0.37 -26.28 -0.76
N TYR A 189 -1.42 -26.64 -1.50
CA TYR A 189 -1.36 -27.76 -2.44
C TYR A 189 -0.44 -27.49 -3.62
N MET A 190 -0.50 -26.28 -4.19
CA MET A 190 0.32 -25.88 -5.32
C MET A 190 1.81 -25.88 -4.96
N VAL A 191 2.17 -25.18 -3.89
CA VAL A 191 3.55 -25.08 -3.42
C VAL A 191 4.09 -26.44 -3.00
N GLY A 192 3.30 -27.24 -2.26
CA GLY A 192 3.68 -28.60 -1.89
C GLY A 192 3.96 -29.48 -3.12
N GLY A 193 3.14 -29.38 -4.16
CA GLY A 193 3.36 -30.06 -5.43
C GLY A 193 4.63 -29.61 -6.14
N ILE A 194 4.85 -28.29 -6.25
CA ILE A 194 6.03 -27.69 -6.90
C ILE A 194 7.32 -28.13 -6.20
N LEU A 195 7.37 -28.06 -4.86
CA LEU A 195 8.57 -28.41 -4.11
C LEU A 195 8.87 -29.92 -4.16
N ALA A 196 7.83 -30.75 -4.28
CA ALA A 196 7.97 -32.20 -4.40
C ALA A 196 8.46 -32.65 -5.80
N THR A 197 7.97 -32.02 -6.87
CA THR A 197 8.26 -32.44 -8.24
C THR A 197 9.35 -31.63 -8.93
N LYS A 198 9.63 -30.42 -8.42
CA LYS A 198 10.63 -29.47 -8.95
C LYS A 198 10.52 -29.31 -10.47
N PRO A 199 9.36 -28.87 -10.99
CA PRO A 199 9.20 -28.64 -12.42
C PRO A 199 10.16 -27.53 -12.88
N ASP A 200 10.31 -27.36 -14.19
CA ASP A 200 10.99 -26.17 -14.73
C ASP A 200 10.08 -24.94 -14.52
N PRO A 201 10.59 -23.83 -13.95
CA PRO A 201 9.82 -22.60 -13.80
C PRO A 201 9.37 -22.04 -15.15
N LEU A 202 8.14 -21.53 -15.24
CA LEU A 202 7.63 -20.90 -16.46
C LEU A 202 8.16 -19.48 -16.60
N LEU A 203 8.18 -18.73 -15.50
CA LEU A 203 8.63 -17.36 -15.45
C LEU A 203 10.05 -17.28 -14.88
N THR A 204 10.98 -16.90 -15.76
CA THR A 204 12.37 -16.60 -15.43
C THR A 204 12.72 -15.19 -15.91
N PRO A 205 13.83 -14.60 -15.44
CA PRO A 205 14.35 -13.36 -16.00
C PRO A 205 14.56 -13.40 -17.53
N GLU A 206 14.81 -14.57 -18.11
CA GLU A 206 14.94 -14.72 -19.56
C GLU A 206 13.58 -14.74 -20.26
N THR A 207 12.59 -15.45 -19.69
CA THR A 207 11.26 -15.56 -20.33
C THR A 207 10.43 -14.29 -20.14
N TRP A 208 10.66 -13.52 -19.08
CA TRP A 208 10.02 -12.22 -18.86
C TRP A 208 11.04 -11.17 -18.36
N PRO A 209 11.82 -10.54 -19.25
CA PRO A 209 12.83 -9.55 -18.85
C PRO A 209 12.27 -8.32 -18.13
N ASN A 210 11.04 -7.90 -18.49
CA ASN A 210 10.36 -6.78 -17.84
C ASN A 210 9.96 -7.08 -16.39
N TYR A 211 9.85 -8.36 -16.02
CA TYR A 211 9.63 -8.84 -14.67
C TYR A 211 10.92 -8.81 -13.83
N ALA A 212 12.09 -8.99 -14.46
CA ALA A 212 13.38 -9.01 -13.77
C ALA A 212 14.10 -7.65 -13.66
N GLY A 213 13.68 -6.59 -14.37
CA GLY A 213 14.37 -5.30 -14.22
C GLY A 213 13.93 -4.12 -15.09
N GLY A 214 12.67 -4.03 -15.54
CA GLY A 214 12.36 -3.20 -16.72
C GLY A 214 11.39 -2.04 -16.59
N LEU A 215 10.58 -1.94 -15.54
CA LEU A 215 9.63 -0.82 -15.33
C LEU A 215 9.72 -0.23 -13.92
N CYS A 216 10.84 -0.49 -13.25
CA CYS A 216 11.21 0.13 -11.99
C CYS A 216 11.72 1.56 -12.25
N GLY A 217 10.79 2.45 -12.59
CA GLY A 217 10.98 3.88 -12.35
C GLY A 217 10.78 4.15 -10.86
N ASN A 218 11.87 4.02 -10.12
CA ASN A 218 12.02 4.10 -8.65
C ASN A 218 11.56 2.87 -7.88
N ASN A 219 12.50 2.32 -7.10
CA ASN A 219 12.21 1.66 -5.84
C ASN A 219 11.32 2.58 -4.99
N TYR A 220 10.01 2.43 -5.11
CA TYR A 220 9.10 2.79 -4.05
C TYR A 220 8.99 1.57 -3.13
N GLU A 221 10.09 1.18 -2.46
CA GLU A 221 9.89 0.87 -1.05
C GLU A 221 9.32 2.18 -0.49
N LYS A 222 8.00 2.30 -0.44
CA LYS A 222 7.36 3.46 0.15
C LYS A 222 7.90 3.55 1.56
N ASP A 223 8.81 4.50 1.79
CA ASP A 223 9.36 4.75 3.11
C ASP A 223 8.18 4.91 4.07
N HIS A 224 7.99 3.92 4.93
CA HIS A 224 6.97 3.94 5.96
C HIS A 224 7.67 4.27 7.28
N PRO A 225 7.08 5.12 8.15
CA PRO A 225 7.68 5.45 9.45
C PRO A 225 8.17 4.23 10.21
N LEU A 226 7.35 3.18 10.32
CA LEU A 226 7.72 1.93 10.99
C LEU A 226 8.95 1.24 10.36
N VAL A 227 9.12 1.28 9.04
CA VAL A 227 10.30 0.68 8.38
C VAL A 227 11.55 1.43 8.76
N LEU A 228 11.51 2.76 8.68
CA LEU A 228 12.65 3.60 9.06
C LEU A 228 13.00 3.41 10.54
N ILE A 229 12.00 3.30 11.41
CA ILE A 229 12.18 3.04 12.85
C ILE A 229 12.86 1.69 13.07
N LYS A 230 12.37 0.61 12.44
CA LYS A 230 12.98 -0.72 12.54
C LYS A 230 14.42 -0.76 12.02
N GLN A 231 14.67 -0.09 10.91
CA GLN A 231 16.02 0.03 10.36
C GLN A 231 16.96 0.79 11.31
N MET A 232 16.46 1.85 11.97
CA MET A 232 17.22 2.59 12.99
C MET A 232 17.45 1.74 14.25
N GLN A 233 16.46 0.97 14.71
CA GLN A 233 16.60 0.04 15.85
C GLN A 233 17.70 -0.99 15.55
N HIS A 234 17.63 -1.66 14.39
CA HIS A 234 18.64 -2.63 13.96
C HIS A 234 20.03 -2.02 13.83
N GLN A 235 20.11 -0.75 13.41
CA GLN A 235 21.37 -0.03 13.31
C GLN A 235 21.96 0.27 14.69
N LEU A 236 21.15 0.65 15.68
CA LEU A 236 21.60 0.84 17.06
C LEU A 236 22.08 -0.48 17.67
N GLU A 237 21.32 -1.56 17.51
CA GLU A 237 21.68 -2.89 18.01
C GLU A 237 23.03 -3.37 17.44
N LYS A 238 23.27 -3.16 16.15
CA LYS A 238 24.53 -3.56 15.50
C LYS A 238 25.73 -2.71 15.89
N SER A 239 25.51 -1.41 16.12
CA SER A 239 26.59 -0.45 16.37
C SER A 239 26.96 -0.35 17.84
N GLY A 240 26.06 -0.77 18.75
CA GLY A 240 26.26 -0.65 20.20
C GLY A 240 26.35 0.79 20.69
N ILE A 241 25.89 1.76 19.88
CA ILE A 241 25.96 3.21 20.18
C ILE A 241 25.10 3.58 21.38
N ASP A 242 24.00 2.85 21.57
CA ASP A 242 23.09 3.05 22.68
C ASP A 242 22.79 1.74 23.39
N SER A 243 22.53 1.81 24.69
CA SER A 243 22.11 0.62 25.43
C SER A 243 20.65 0.25 25.09
N PRO A 244 20.20 -0.99 25.32
CA PRO A 244 18.81 -1.39 25.07
C PRO A 244 17.76 -0.55 25.82
N ASP A 245 18.16 0.07 26.92
CA ASP A 245 17.36 0.98 27.77
C ASP A 245 17.85 2.43 27.69
N GLY A 246 18.65 2.74 26.67
CA GLY A 246 19.17 4.07 26.43
C GLY A 246 18.18 4.97 25.70
N LEU A 247 18.49 6.27 25.64
CA LEU A 247 17.56 7.30 25.17
C LEU A 247 17.11 7.06 23.72
N ALA A 248 18.00 6.62 22.83
CA ALA A 248 17.65 6.39 21.42
C ALA A 248 16.83 5.11 21.26
N SER A 249 17.24 4.04 21.94
CA SER A 249 16.52 2.76 21.95
C SER A 249 15.11 2.92 22.49
N GLU A 250 14.93 3.61 23.62
CA GLU A 250 13.60 3.91 24.17
C GLU A 250 12.79 4.81 23.23
N SER A 251 13.39 5.89 22.70
CA SER A 251 12.68 6.81 21.81
C SER A 251 12.17 6.11 20.55
N LEU A 252 12.94 5.17 19.98
CA LEU A 252 12.50 4.37 18.83
C LEU A 252 11.39 3.37 19.19
N LYS A 253 11.43 2.75 20.39
CA LYS A 253 10.33 1.89 20.87
C LYS A 253 9.02 2.68 21.00
N TRP A 254 9.06 3.86 21.63
CA TRP A 254 7.89 4.74 21.75
C TRP A 254 7.37 5.22 20.39
N LEU A 255 8.26 5.57 19.46
CA LEU A 255 7.86 5.90 18.09
C LEU A 255 7.16 4.71 17.42
N GLU A 256 7.72 3.51 17.54
CA GLU A 256 7.11 2.29 16.98
C GLU A 256 5.70 2.06 17.54
N GLU A 257 5.53 2.16 18.87
CA GLU A 257 4.22 2.03 19.52
C GLU A 257 3.22 3.09 19.07
N GLU A 258 3.67 4.34 18.90
CA GLU A 258 2.82 5.44 18.48
C GLU A 258 2.36 5.25 17.03
N PHE A 259 3.27 4.91 16.11
CA PHE A 259 2.93 4.64 14.70
C PHE A 259 2.15 3.34 14.50
N ARG A 260 1.97 2.53 15.53
CA ARG A 260 1.04 1.40 15.51
C ARG A 260 -0.41 1.79 15.81
N GLN A 261 -0.64 2.98 16.36
CA GLN A 261 -1.97 3.47 16.68
C GLN A 261 -2.68 4.01 15.43
N MET A 262 -4.02 3.93 15.39
CA MET A 262 -4.81 4.55 14.32
C MET A 262 -4.70 6.08 14.33
N GLU A 263 -4.57 6.68 15.51
CA GLU A 263 -4.43 8.13 15.70
C GLU A 263 -3.19 8.43 16.54
N PRO A 264 -1.99 8.45 15.92
CA PRO A 264 -0.76 8.73 16.62
C PRO A 264 -0.71 10.17 17.16
N ARG A 265 -0.34 10.30 18.43
CA ARG A 265 -0.18 11.56 19.14
C ARG A 265 1.06 12.28 18.65
N GLN A 266 0.82 13.35 17.89
CA GLN A 266 1.86 14.19 17.29
C GLN A 266 2.87 14.76 18.30
N VAL A 267 2.42 15.05 19.53
CA VAL A 267 3.30 15.55 20.60
C VAL A 267 4.36 14.52 20.98
N ILE A 268 3.97 13.25 21.09
CA ILE A 268 4.88 12.15 21.43
C ILE A 268 5.85 11.91 20.27
N ILE A 269 5.35 11.83 19.03
CA ILE A 269 6.20 11.66 17.84
C ILE A 269 7.27 12.74 17.78
N LYS A 270 6.89 14.02 17.92
CA LYS A 270 7.82 15.15 17.86
C LYS A 270 8.84 15.11 19.00
N GLY A 271 8.41 14.75 20.21
CA GLY A 271 9.29 14.59 21.37
C GLY A 271 10.33 13.50 21.13
N MET A 272 9.91 12.30 20.72
CA MET A 272 10.82 11.18 20.47
C MET A 272 11.77 11.46 19.30
N ILE A 273 11.30 12.11 18.23
CA ILE A 273 12.18 12.54 17.12
C ILE A 273 13.24 13.54 17.60
N ALA A 274 12.91 14.42 18.54
CA ALA A 274 13.86 15.39 19.09
C ALA A 274 15.01 14.71 19.83
N ASN A 275 14.71 13.68 20.64
CA ASN A 275 15.71 12.88 21.35
C ASN A 275 16.71 12.20 20.41
N LEU A 276 16.27 11.81 19.21
CA LEU A 276 17.10 11.11 18.24
C LEU A 276 18.07 12.03 17.47
N ARG A 277 17.92 13.36 17.56
CA ARG A 277 18.75 14.31 16.78
C ARG A 277 20.22 14.32 17.21
N GLU A 278 20.53 13.88 18.41
CA GLU A 278 21.89 13.82 18.94
C GLU A 278 22.69 12.63 18.35
N PHE A 279 21.99 11.64 17.78
CA PHE A 279 22.57 10.42 17.23
C PHE A 279 22.81 10.57 15.72
N ARG A 280 23.98 11.10 15.36
CA ARG A 280 24.35 11.43 13.96
C ARG A 280 24.28 10.24 13.01
N GLU A 281 24.49 9.03 13.53
CA GLU A 281 24.46 7.79 12.79
C GLU A 281 23.06 7.48 12.24
N LEU A 282 22.02 8.02 12.87
CA LEU A 282 20.63 7.86 12.44
C LEU A 282 20.17 8.95 11.45
N GLU A 283 20.97 10.00 11.22
CA GLU A 283 20.56 11.22 10.50
C GLU A 283 19.89 10.96 9.14
N PRO A 284 20.40 10.07 8.25
CA PRO A 284 19.76 9.87 6.95
C PRO A 284 18.32 9.36 7.07
N LYS A 285 18.08 8.40 7.98
CA LYS A 285 16.76 7.79 8.18
C LYS A 285 15.85 8.69 9.02
N LEU A 286 16.41 9.36 10.03
CA LEU A 286 15.68 10.30 10.89
C LEU A 286 15.16 11.50 10.08
N ARG A 287 15.97 12.03 9.16
CA ARG A 287 15.55 13.10 8.25
C ARG A 287 14.37 12.66 7.38
N ARG A 288 14.45 11.45 6.81
CA ARG A 288 13.35 10.91 6.00
C ARG A 288 12.08 10.69 6.82
N LEU A 289 12.21 10.18 8.05
CA LEU A 289 11.09 10.04 8.99
C LEU A 289 10.44 11.40 9.29
N CYS A 290 11.24 12.45 9.51
CA CYS A 290 10.73 13.80 9.75
C CYS A 290 9.90 14.33 8.57
N ASP A 291 10.31 14.03 7.35
CA ASP A 291 9.57 14.47 6.16
C ASP A 291 8.24 13.73 6.03
N LEU A 292 8.22 12.41 6.26
CA LEU A 292 6.98 11.63 6.29
C LEU A 292 6.01 12.12 7.37
N VAL A 293 6.51 12.48 8.56
CA VAL A 293 5.67 13.00 9.65
C VAL A 293 5.03 14.35 9.31
N LYS A 294 5.71 15.21 8.54
CA LYS A 294 5.12 16.49 8.07
C LYS A 294 4.02 16.29 7.04
N GLU A 295 4.05 15.17 6.31
CA GLU A 295 3.07 14.81 5.29
C GLU A 295 1.79 14.19 5.89
N MET A 296 1.83 13.75 7.15
CA MET A 296 0.65 13.19 7.83
C MET A 296 -0.41 14.27 8.11
N PRO A 297 -1.71 13.95 7.97
CA PRO A 297 -2.78 14.85 8.37
C PRO A 297 -2.65 15.18 9.87
N THR A 298 -2.73 16.46 10.22
CA THR A 298 -2.93 16.86 11.62
C THR A 298 -4.37 16.55 12.00
N SER A 299 -4.56 15.71 13.03
CA SER A 299 -5.84 15.56 13.72
C SER A 299 -6.33 16.88 14.32
#